data_AF-A0A4V2G262-F1
#
_entry.id   AF-A0A4V2G262-F1
#
_cell.length_a   1.000
_cell.length_b   1.000
_cell.length_c   1.000
_cell.angle_alpha   90.00
_cell.angle_beta   90.00
_cell.angle_gamma   90.00
#
_symmetry.space_group_name_H-M   'P 1'
#
loop_
_entity.id
_entity.type
_entity.pdbx_description
1 polymer ?
#
loop_
_entity_poly.entity_id
_entity_poly.type
_entity_poly.pdbx_seq_one_letter_code
_entity_poly.pdbx_strand_id
1 'polypeptide(L)'
;MPSAPPAAAPPRAARAAVGTWFFVNAVLYTNVLPRLPEIKDALDLSNASLGTALAAGPVGALAATLWSAPLIRRLGSGPLAAYGLVVLAVAMTGVAFAPSWGVLAAVLFLAGAVDALVDVAQNAHGLRVQRRYDRSIFNAFHGIWSIGAVSGALIGSAAAGLAVPLPWHLGVVGGVFAVLAVIAGRARLPGADEDDRTPEAPGSAAGNPGRSRVRLRSMLVLAALGLLAAAGVFVEDAGASWSAIYLRGDLGAGPAVAGLGLVALQTAMTVGRLTGDRVVDRFGQRTVARTGGALIALGMGAALAFPSVPATLAGLAVAGLGAATLVPAAYAAADALPGLPPGAGLSMINWLLRVGLLASPPLVGVIADQAGLRTGLLTVVAAGVVAVLVSGVLRGRSARSDADPAG
;
A
#
# COMPACT_ATOMS: atom_id res chain seq x y z
N MET A 1 46.32 -23.79 1.93
CA MET A 1 44.89 -23.40 1.83
C MET A 1 44.85 -22.08 1.08
N PRO A 2 44.31 -21.99 -0.15
CA PRO A 2 44.12 -20.69 -0.80
C PRO A 2 43.20 -19.84 0.09
N SER A 3 43.61 -18.61 0.39
CA SER A 3 42.80 -17.65 1.11
C SER A 3 41.47 -17.46 0.37
N ALA A 4 40.37 -17.53 1.11
CA ALA A 4 39.05 -17.20 0.56
C ALA A 4 39.13 -15.80 -0.08
N PRO A 5 38.59 -15.60 -1.30
CA PRO A 5 38.62 -14.30 -1.95
C PRO A 5 37.97 -13.26 -1.04
N PRO A 6 38.50 -12.02 -1.00
CA PRO A 6 37.92 -10.96 -0.17
C PRO A 6 36.45 -10.77 -0.54
N ALA A 7 35.59 -10.71 0.47
CA ALA A 7 34.16 -10.47 0.27
C ALA A 7 33.98 -9.21 -0.58
N ALA A 8 33.33 -9.34 -1.73
CA ALA A 8 33.09 -8.22 -2.63
C ALA A 8 32.37 -7.10 -1.89
N ALA A 9 32.78 -5.84 -2.11
CA ALA A 9 32.14 -4.70 -1.47
C ALA A 9 30.62 -4.70 -1.78
N PRO A 10 29.76 -4.35 -0.79
CA PRO A 10 28.32 -4.44 -0.96
C PRO A 10 27.86 -3.55 -2.13
N PRO A 11 26.90 -3.99 -2.96
CA PRO A 11 26.51 -3.30 -4.18
C PRO A 11 25.65 -2.06 -3.87
N ARG A 12 26.30 -0.97 -3.47
CA ARG A 12 25.64 0.29 -3.06
C ARG A 12 24.83 0.91 -4.20
N ALA A 13 25.34 0.84 -5.43
CA ALA A 13 24.66 1.37 -6.61
C ALA A 13 23.35 0.61 -6.92
N ALA A 14 23.35 -0.73 -6.83
CA ALA A 14 22.14 -1.53 -7.01
C ALA A 14 21.12 -1.30 -5.89
N ARG A 15 21.58 -1.10 -4.65
CA ARG A 15 20.70 -0.70 -3.55
C ARG A 15 20.04 0.66 -3.81
N ALA A 16 20.81 1.65 -4.27
CA ALA A 16 20.25 2.94 -4.64
C ALA A 16 19.24 2.81 -5.80
N ALA A 17 19.53 1.97 -6.80
CA ALA A 17 18.63 1.72 -7.93
C ALA A 17 17.27 1.18 -7.47
N VAL A 18 17.27 0.14 -6.62
CA VAL A 18 16.02 -0.42 -6.07
C VAL A 18 15.28 0.61 -5.23
N GLY A 19 15.98 1.35 -4.37
CA GLY A 19 15.37 2.43 -3.60
C GLY A 19 14.68 3.46 -4.49
N THR A 20 15.34 3.87 -5.58
CA THR A 20 14.76 4.78 -6.58
C THR A 20 13.52 4.19 -7.25
N TRP A 21 13.49 2.90 -7.57
CA TRP A 21 12.29 2.27 -8.14
C TRP A 21 11.09 2.29 -7.19
N PHE A 22 11.31 1.97 -5.91
CA PHE A 22 10.27 2.08 -4.88
C PHE A 22 9.77 3.52 -4.73
N PHE A 23 10.68 4.50 -4.77
CA PHE A 23 10.31 5.92 -4.74
C PHE A 23 9.45 6.33 -5.95
N VAL A 24 9.93 6.01 -7.16
CA VAL A 24 9.25 6.30 -8.43
C VAL A 24 7.86 5.69 -8.46
N ASN A 25 7.75 4.41 -8.10
CA ASN A 25 6.49 3.68 -8.05
C ASN A 25 5.44 4.41 -7.20
N ALA A 26 5.83 4.80 -5.97
CA ALA A 26 4.94 5.51 -5.06
C ALA A 26 4.55 6.91 -5.58
N VAL A 27 5.51 7.67 -6.13
CA VAL A 27 5.25 9.02 -6.65
C VAL A 27 4.26 8.99 -7.81
N LEU A 28 4.44 8.09 -8.78
CA LEU A 28 3.59 8.02 -9.97
C LEU A 28 2.12 7.84 -9.61
N TYR A 29 1.82 6.91 -8.69
CA TYR A 29 0.45 6.67 -8.23
C TYR A 29 -0.10 7.82 -7.38
N THR A 30 0.63 8.20 -6.33
CA THR A 30 0.10 9.14 -5.32
C THR A 30 -0.01 10.59 -5.82
N ASN A 31 0.72 10.99 -6.86
CA ASN A 31 0.58 12.34 -7.43
C ASN A 31 -0.75 12.59 -8.15
N VAL A 32 -1.42 11.55 -8.63
CA VAL A 32 -2.71 11.66 -9.33
C VAL A 32 -3.84 11.89 -8.34
N LEU A 33 -3.73 11.34 -7.12
CA LEU A 33 -4.82 11.31 -6.14
C LEU A 33 -5.35 12.71 -5.72
N PRO A 34 -4.49 13.72 -5.45
CA PRO A 34 -4.95 15.10 -5.22
C PRO A 34 -5.71 15.74 -6.39
N ARG A 35 -5.55 15.19 -7.61
CA ARG A 35 -6.19 15.68 -8.84
C ARG A 35 -7.52 14.99 -9.14
N LEU A 36 -7.93 14.00 -8.35
CA LEU A 36 -9.21 13.30 -8.52
C LEU A 36 -10.43 14.25 -8.56
N PRO A 37 -10.52 15.33 -7.76
CA PRO A 37 -11.64 16.26 -7.89
C PRO A 37 -11.74 16.90 -9.28
N GLU A 38 -10.62 17.28 -9.87
CA GLU A 38 -10.57 17.88 -11.22
C GLU A 38 -10.91 16.85 -12.30
N ILE A 39 -10.43 15.61 -12.17
CA ILE A 39 -10.75 14.50 -13.08
C ILE A 39 -12.24 14.17 -13.03
N LYS A 40 -12.81 14.12 -11.81
CA LYS A 40 -14.23 13.86 -11.58
C LYS A 40 -15.10 14.93 -12.23
N ASP A 41 -14.75 16.20 -12.04
CA ASP A 41 -15.50 17.33 -12.61
C ASP A 41 -15.39 17.36 -14.14
N ALA A 42 -14.19 17.15 -14.70
CA ALA A 42 -13.95 17.20 -16.14
C ALA A 42 -14.70 16.12 -16.93
N LEU A 43 -15.01 14.99 -16.29
CA LEU A 43 -15.74 13.86 -16.86
C LEU A 43 -17.21 13.81 -16.42
N ASP A 44 -17.67 14.80 -15.65
CA ASP A 44 -19.01 14.86 -15.05
C ASP A 44 -19.43 13.55 -14.34
N LEU A 45 -18.50 12.99 -13.55
CA LEU A 45 -18.71 11.70 -12.89
C LEU A 45 -19.47 11.85 -11.58
N SER A 46 -20.41 10.93 -11.33
CA SER A 46 -20.90 10.67 -9.97
C SER A 46 -19.81 10.05 -9.10
N ASN A 47 -20.00 10.00 -7.78
CA ASN A 47 -19.03 9.34 -6.89
C ASN A 47 -18.99 7.83 -7.15
N ALA A 48 -20.13 7.16 -7.36
CA ALA A 48 -20.16 5.74 -7.71
C ALA A 48 -19.40 5.45 -9.02
N SER A 49 -19.56 6.31 -10.03
CA SER A 49 -18.84 6.18 -11.31
C SER A 49 -17.32 6.34 -11.13
N LEU A 50 -16.87 7.32 -10.35
CA LEU A 50 -15.45 7.47 -10.03
C LEU A 50 -14.92 6.27 -9.22
N GLY A 51 -15.64 5.84 -8.18
CA GLY A 51 -15.24 4.72 -7.33
C GLY A 51 -15.10 3.42 -8.12
N THR A 52 -16.02 3.15 -9.07
CA THR A 52 -15.92 1.98 -9.95
C THR A 52 -14.78 2.08 -10.97
N ALA A 53 -14.45 3.29 -11.46
CA ALA A 53 -13.25 3.50 -12.28
C ALA A 53 -11.96 3.24 -11.48
N LEU A 54 -11.87 3.72 -10.24
CA LEU A 54 -10.73 3.46 -9.34
C LEU A 54 -10.56 1.97 -9.03
N ALA A 55 -11.67 1.25 -8.83
CA ALA A 55 -11.68 -0.19 -8.62
C ALA A 55 -11.10 -1.00 -9.80
N ALA A 56 -11.09 -0.44 -11.01
CA ALA A 56 -10.49 -1.10 -12.18
C ALA A 56 -8.99 -1.39 -11.98
N GLY A 57 -8.26 -0.54 -11.23
CA GLY A 57 -6.85 -0.74 -10.90
C GLY A 57 -6.57 -2.04 -10.15
N PRO A 58 -7.16 -2.25 -8.96
CA PRO A 58 -7.08 -3.52 -8.26
C PRO A 58 -7.51 -4.75 -9.09
N VAL A 59 -8.51 -4.63 -9.97
CA VAL A 59 -8.89 -5.72 -10.90
C VAL A 59 -7.74 -6.02 -11.88
N GLY A 60 -7.14 -5.00 -12.48
CA GLY A 60 -5.98 -5.14 -13.35
C GLY A 60 -4.79 -5.79 -12.64
N ALA A 61 -4.51 -5.36 -11.41
CA ALA A 61 -3.46 -5.94 -10.57
C ALA A 61 -3.69 -7.45 -10.33
N LEU A 62 -4.91 -7.85 -10.00
CA LEU A 62 -5.29 -9.25 -9.82
C LEU A 62 -5.08 -10.07 -11.10
N ALA A 63 -5.53 -9.54 -12.24
CA ALA A 63 -5.40 -10.20 -13.53
C ALA A 63 -3.92 -10.39 -13.95
N ALA A 64 -3.07 -9.40 -13.65
CA ALA A 64 -1.67 -9.40 -14.06
C ALA A 64 -0.75 -10.21 -13.13
N THR A 65 -1.08 -10.35 -11.83
CA THR A 65 -0.20 -10.97 -10.84
C THR A 65 0.21 -12.40 -11.22
N LEU A 66 -0.68 -13.16 -11.88
CA LEU A 66 -0.40 -14.53 -12.36
C LEU A 66 0.73 -14.60 -13.40
N TRP A 67 1.02 -13.48 -14.07
CA TRP A 67 2.04 -13.38 -15.12
C TRP A 67 3.40 -12.90 -14.59
N SER A 68 3.48 -12.51 -13.31
CA SER A 68 4.70 -11.98 -12.69
C SER A 68 5.88 -12.97 -12.80
N ALA A 69 5.72 -14.21 -12.34
CA ALA A 69 6.80 -15.19 -12.35
C ALA A 69 7.28 -15.58 -13.77
N PRO A 70 6.39 -15.88 -14.74
CA PRO A 70 6.81 -16.10 -16.14
C PRO A 70 7.55 -14.91 -16.75
N LEU A 71 7.08 -13.67 -16.51
CA LEU A 71 7.71 -12.47 -17.05
C LEU A 71 9.07 -12.20 -16.40
N ILE A 72 9.20 -12.39 -15.09
CA ILE A 72 10.47 -12.28 -14.37
C ILE A 72 11.49 -13.31 -14.89
N ARG A 73 11.09 -14.57 -15.12
CA ARG A 73 11.98 -15.57 -15.72
C ARG A 73 12.45 -15.19 -17.13
N ARG A 74 11.58 -14.58 -17.94
CA ARG A 74 11.89 -14.19 -19.33
C ARG A 74 12.70 -12.91 -19.44
N LEU A 75 12.38 -11.90 -18.65
CA LEU A 75 12.91 -10.53 -18.78
C LEU A 75 13.93 -10.17 -17.70
N GLY A 76 13.95 -10.91 -16.59
CA GLY A 76 14.65 -10.56 -15.37
C GLY A 76 13.91 -9.50 -14.55
N SER A 77 14.01 -9.61 -13.23
CA SER A 77 13.41 -8.69 -12.26
C SER A 77 13.85 -7.23 -12.43
N GLY A 78 15.14 -7.00 -12.68
CA GLY A 78 15.70 -5.65 -12.81
C GLY A 78 15.18 -4.89 -14.04
N PRO A 79 15.30 -5.45 -15.26
CA PRO A 79 14.72 -4.84 -16.46
C PRO A 79 13.20 -4.67 -16.35
N LEU A 80 12.48 -5.68 -15.83
CA LEU A 80 11.03 -5.60 -15.67
C LEU A 80 10.61 -4.48 -14.72
N ALA A 81 11.33 -4.26 -13.60
CA ALA A 81 11.09 -3.13 -12.72
C ALA A 81 11.35 -1.78 -13.41
N ALA A 82 12.53 -1.60 -14.02
CA ALA A 82 12.92 -0.33 -14.64
C ALA A 82 12.01 0.08 -15.81
N TYR A 83 11.77 -0.84 -16.75
CA TYR A 83 10.95 -0.54 -17.93
C TYR A 83 9.46 -0.61 -17.63
N GLY A 84 9.04 -1.45 -16.68
CA GLY A 84 7.66 -1.46 -16.20
C GLY A 84 7.27 -0.12 -15.56
N LEU A 85 8.18 0.56 -14.86
CA LEU A 85 7.94 1.91 -14.35
C LEU A 85 7.76 2.96 -15.45
N VAL A 86 8.42 2.80 -16.59
CA VAL A 86 8.18 3.65 -17.78
C VAL A 86 6.77 3.42 -18.31
N VAL A 87 6.36 2.16 -18.44
CA VAL A 87 5.00 1.81 -18.88
C VAL A 87 3.95 2.34 -17.89
N LEU A 88 4.22 2.22 -16.58
CA LEU A 88 3.35 2.76 -15.54
C LEU A 88 3.24 4.29 -15.61
N ALA A 89 4.36 4.98 -15.85
CA ALA A 89 4.36 6.44 -16.02
C ALA A 89 3.53 6.87 -17.24
N VAL A 90 3.63 6.15 -18.35
CA VAL A 90 2.81 6.38 -19.55
C VAL A 90 1.33 6.12 -19.25
N ALA A 91 1.00 5.02 -18.59
CA ALA A 91 -0.37 4.70 -18.20
C ALA A 91 -0.95 5.78 -17.28
N MET A 92 -0.22 6.20 -16.25
CA MET A 92 -0.67 7.28 -15.35
C MET A 92 -0.81 8.63 -16.05
N THR A 93 0.04 8.93 -17.04
CA THR A 93 -0.14 10.12 -17.89
C THR A 93 -1.43 10.05 -18.69
N GLY A 94 -1.84 8.84 -19.12
CA GLY A 94 -3.10 8.61 -19.83
C GLY A 94 -4.35 9.05 -19.08
N VAL A 95 -4.31 9.14 -17.74
CA VAL A 95 -5.43 9.65 -16.92
C VAL A 95 -5.81 11.08 -17.32
N ALA A 96 -4.82 11.92 -17.67
CA ALA A 96 -5.06 13.30 -18.08
C ALA A 96 -5.81 13.45 -19.42
N PHE A 97 -5.85 12.38 -20.21
CA PHE A 97 -6.38 12.38 -21.57
C PHE A 97 -7.62 11.49 -21.72
N ALA A 98 -8.15 10.93 -20.63
CA ALA A 98 -9.36 10.12 -20.69
C ALA A 98 -10.57 11.02 -21.06
N PRO A 99 -11.28 10.76 -22.19
CA PRO A 99 -12.45 11.54 -22.59
C PRO A 99 -13.76 11.00 -22.01
N SER A 100 -13.72 9.86 -21.33
CA SER A 100 -14.90 9.19 -20.80
C SER A 100 -14.54 8.27 -19.64
N TRP A 101 -15.56 7.88 -18.87
CA TRP A 101 -15.44 6.89 -17.81
C TRP A 101 -14.77 5.59 -18.28
N GLY A 102 -15.17 5.07 -19.45
CA GLY A 102 -14.65 3.80 -19.97
C GLY A 102 -13.15 3.84 -20.26
N VAL A 103 -12.66 4.96 -20.80
CA VAL A 103 -11.22 5.16 -21.03
C VAL A 103 -10.48 5.33 -19.71
N LEU A 104 -11.02 6.08 -18.76
CA LEU A 104 -10.44 6.23 -17.43
C LEU A 104 -10.29 4.87 -16.73
N ALA A 105 -11.34 4.06 -16.72
CA ALA A 105 -11.33 2.72 -16.14
C ALA A 105 -10.30 1.80 -16.83
N ALA A 106 -10.21 1.84 -18.17
CA ALA A 106 -9.22 1.06 -18.92
C ALA A 106 -7.78 1.49 -18.60
N VAL A 107 -7.52 2.79 -18.49
CA VAL A 107 -6.21 3.33 -18.11
C VAL A 107 -5.84 2.89 -16.69
N LEU A 108 -6.75 3.00 -15.73
CA LEU A 108 -6.52 2.58 -14.35
C LEU A 108 -6.32 1.06 -14.23
N PHE A 109 -7.08 0.27 -14.98
CA PHE A 109 -6.88 -1.18 -15.10
C PHE A 109 -5.47 -1.52 -15.60
N LEU A 110 -5.03 -0.90 -16.70
CA LEU A 110 -3.69 -1.13 -17.24
C LEU A 110 -2.61 -0.67 -16.26
N ALA A 111 -2.81 0.46 -15.60
CA ALA A 111 -1.88 0.94 -14.59
C ALA A 111 -1.76 -0.03 -13.41
N GLY A 112 -2.88 -0.52 -12.87
CA GLY A 112 -2.86 -1.52 -11.79
C GLY A 112 -2.23 -2.84 -12.22
N ALA A 113 -2.46 -3.27 -13.46
CA ALA A 113 -1.83 -4.46 -14.03
C ALA A 113 -0.30 -4.32 -14.11
N VAL A 114 0.19 -3.20 -14.64
CA VAL A 114 1.62 -2.91 -14.77
C VAL A 114 2.26 -2.70 -13.39
N ASP A 115 1.59 -1.97 -12.50
CA ASP A 115 2.02 -1.74 -11.13
C ASP A 115 2.25 -3.05 -10.39
N ALA A 116 1.32 -4.01 -10.47
CA ALA A 116 1.48 -5.31 -9.83
C ALA A 116 2.69 -6.10 -10.37
N LEU A 117 2.97 -6.01 -11.67
CA LEU A 117 4.14 -6.65 -12.27
C LEU A 117 5.44 -5.97 -11.84
N VAL A 118 5.46 -4.63 -11.83
CA VAL A 118 6.57 -3.82 -11.33
C VAL A 118 6.84 -4.12 -9.86
N ASP A 119 5.79 -4.21 -9.05
CA ASP A 119 5.91 -4.46 -7.62
C ASP A 119 6.59 -5.81 -7.33
N VAL A 120 6.11 -6.89 -7.96
CA VAL A 120 6.76 -8.19 -7.80
C VAL A 120 8.21 -8.16 -8.30
N ALA A 121 8.48 -7.44 -9.40
CA ALA A 121 9.82 -7.32 -9.98
C ALA A 121 10.79 -6.53 -9.09
N GLN A 122 10.41 -5.35 -8.58
CA GLN A 122 11.25 -4.52 -7.71
C GLN A 122 11.52 -5.21 -6.38
N ASN A 123 10.54 -5.91 -5.82
CA ASN A 123 10.70 -6.71 -4.60
C ASN A 123 11.65 -7.89 -4.84
N ALA A 124 11.47 -8.63 -5.94
CA ALA A 124 12.37 -9.73 -6.30
C ALA A 124 13.81 -9.26 -6.50
N HIS A 125 14.02 -8.14 -7.19
CA HIS A 125 15.34 -7.55 -7.38
C HIS A 125 15.93 -7.01 -6.06
N GLY A 126 15.10 -6.39 -5.21
CA GLY A 126 15.50 -5.95 -3.88
C GLY A 126 16.02 -7.09 -3.00
N LEU A 127 15.40 -8.28 -3.07
CA LEU A 127 15.88 -9.49 -2.40
C LEU A 127 17.23 -9.97 -2.96
N ARG A 128 17.44 -9.89 -4.28
CA ARG A 128 18.76 -10.19 -4.89
C ARG A 128 19.85 -9.25 -4.37
N VAL A 129 19.53 -7.96 -4.25
CA VAL A 129 20.45 -6.98 -3.68
C VAL A 129 20.72 -7.28 -2.21
N GLN A 130 19.69 -7.56 -1.41
CA GLN A 130 19.83 -7.87 0.01
C GLN A 130 20.74 -9.06 0.28
N ARG A 131 20.72 -10.12 -0.57
CA ARG A 131 21.60 -11.29 -0.41
C ARG A 131 23.10 -10.95 -0.44
N ARG A 132 23.48 -9.75 -0.89
CA ARG A 132 24.86 -9.25 -0.91
C ARG A 132 25.19 -8.32 0.27
N TYR A 133 24.36 -8.31 1.31
CA TYR A 133 24.55 -7.55 2.54
C TYR A 133 24.42 -8.50 3.74
N ASP A 134 25.28 -8.31 4.75
CA ASP A 134 25.22 -9.07 6.02
C ASP A 134 24.13 -8.56 6.99
N ARG A 135 23.22 -7.72 6.49
CA ARG A 135 22.13 -7.13 7.26
C ARG A 135 20.89 -6.97 6.39
N SER A 136 19.72 -6.96 7.03
CA SER A 136 18.48 -6.62 6.33
C SER A 136 18.53 -5.17 5.84
N ILE A 137 18.18 -4.98 4.56
CA ILE A 137 18.02 -3.67 3.93
C ILE A 137 16.63 -3.51 3.29
N PHE A 138 15.82 -4.57 3.29
CA PHE A 138 14.54 -4.62 2.57
C PHE A 138 13.52 -3.61 3.12
N ASN A 139 13.41 -3.48 4.44
CA ASN A 139 12.51 -2.52 5.08
C ASN A 139 12.84 -1.07 4.70
N ALA A 140 14.11 -0.77 4.38
CA ALA A 140 14.48 0.57 3.93
C ALA A 140 13.88 0.91 2.55
N PHE A 141 13.65 -0.08 1.68
CA PHE A 141 12.98 0.14 0.39
C PHE A 141 11.52 0.55 0.57
N HIS A 142 10.79 -0.12 1.46
CA HIS A 142 9.42 0.30 1.82
C HIS A 142 9.39 1.66 2.52
N GLY A 143 10.40 1.99 3.33
CA GLY A 143 10.54 3.33 3.89
C GLY A 143 10.71 4.41 2.81
N ILE A 144 11.51 4.13 1.77
CA ILE A 144 11.67 5.02 0.62
C ILE A 144 10.37 5.14 -0.19
N TRP A 145 9.63 4.05 -0.35
CA TRP A 145 8.30 4.08 -0.97
C TRP A 145 7.36 5.03 -0.23
N SER A 146 7.32 4.98 1.11
CA SER A 146 6.52 5.90 1.92
C SER A 146 6.91 7.37 1.72
N ILE A 147 8.21 7.66 1.61
CA ILE A 147 8.68 9.02 1.28
C ILE A 147 8.17 9.41 -0.11
N GLY A 148 8.25 8.50 -1.09
CA GLY A 148 7.71 8.72 -2.44
C GLY A 148 6.20 8.97 -2.45
N ALA A 149 5.43 8.25 -1.62
CA ALA A 149 3.99 8.44 -1.49
C ALA A 149 3.63 9.84 -0.96
N VAL A 150 4.35 10.31 0.06
CA VAL A 150 4.19 11.67 0.59
C VAL A 150 4.64 12.71 -0.44
N SER A 151 5.78 12.49 -1.11
CA SER A 151 6.28 13.39 -2.17
C SER A 151 5.31 13.49 -3.34
N GLY A 152 4.75 12.37 -3.83
CA GLY A 152 3.77 12.37 -4.91
C GLY A 152 2.51 13.12 -4.51
N ALA A 153 1.95 12.83 -3.35
CA ALA A 153 0.79 13.57 -2.83
C ALA A 153 1.06 15.08 -2.72
N LEU A 154 2.25 15.50 -2.27
CA LEU A 154 2.65 16.91 -2.22
C LEU A 154 2.80 17.53 -3.61
N ILE A 155 3.41 16.82 -4.56
CA ILE A 155 3.56 17.27 -5.96
C ILE A 155 2.17 17.48 -6.58
N GLY A 156 1.27 16.51 -6.44
CA GLY A 156 -0.10 16.60 -6.96
C GLY A 156 -0.90 17.73 -6.33
N SER A 157 -0.76 17.91 -5.01
CA SER A 157 -1.41 19.00 -4.28
C SER A 157 -0.89 20.37 -4.72
N ALA A 158 0.44 20.50 -4.86
CA ALA A 158 1.06 21.74 -5.32
C ALA A 158 0.65 22.08 -6.75
N ALA A 159 0.69 21.11 -7.67
CA ALA A 159 0.24 21.30 -9.05
C ALA A 159 -1.23 21.72 -9.14
N ALA A 160 -2.09 21.15 -8.29
CA ALA A 160 -3.48 21.55 -8.14
C ALA A 160 -3.63 22.98 -7.65
N GLY A 161 -2.89 23.36 -6.61
CA GLY A 161 -2.91 24.72 -6.06
C GLY A 161 -2.37 25.78 -7.02
N LEU A 162 -1.35 25.43 -7.80
CA LEU A 162 -0.74 26.29 -8.83
C LEU A 162 -1.54 26.32 -10.13
N ALA A 163 -2.69 25.62 -10.20
CA ALA A 163 -3.52 25.50 -11.40
C ALA A 163 -2.75 25.03 -12.64
N VAL A 164 -1.75 24.17 -12.46
CA VAL A 164 -1.03 23.56 -13.59
C VAL A 164 -2.02 22.66 -14.34
N PRO A 165 -2.15 22.77 -15.68
CA PRO A 165 -3.08 21.92 -16.43
C PRO A 165 -2.73 20.43 -16.28
N LEU A 166 -3.75 19.57 -16.15
CA LEU A 166 -3.58 18.15 -15.84
C LEU A 166 -2.65 17.42 -16.82
N PRO A 167 -2.73 17.63 -18.14
CA PRO A 167 -1.80 17.02 -19.10
C PRO A 167 -0.33 17.40 -18.86
N TRP A 168 -0.06 18.68 -18.56
CA TRP A 168 1.29 19.16 -18.29
C TRP A 168 1.84 18.60 -16.99
N HIS A 169 1.03 18.59 -15.93
CA HIS A 169 1.41 18.04 -14.65
C HIS A 169 1.77 16.54 -14.77
N LEU A 170 0.84 15.71 -15.25
CA LEU A 170 1.06 14.26 -15.31
C LEU A 170 2.13 13.90 -16.36
N GLY A 171 2.21 14.63 -17.48
CA GLY A 171 3.24 14.42 -18.49
C GLY A 171 4.65 14.74 -18.00
N VAL A 172 4.84 15.86 -17.29
CA VAL A 172 6.16 16.23 -16.72
C VAL A 172 6.57 15.27 -15.63
N VAL A 173 5.68 14.97 -14.68
CA VAL A 173 5.95 14.00 -13.61
C VAL A 173 6.27 12.63 -14.22
N GLY A 174 5.41 12.13 -15.12
CA GLY A 174 5.63 10.87 -15.82
C GLY A 174 6.96 10.81 -16.54
N GLY A 175 7.32 11.85 -17.31
CA GLY A 175 8.58 11.93 -18.03
C GLY A 175 9.82 11.93 -17.10
N VAL A 176 9.83 12.80 -16.08
CA VAL A 176 10.94 12.91 -15.11
C VAL A 176 11.16 11.56 -14.41
N PHE A 177 10.10 10.95 -13.92
CA PHE A 177 10.17 9.73 -13.13
C PHE A 177 10.43 8.47 -13.98
N ALA A 178 9.98 8.44 -15.24
CA ALA A 178 10.37 7.42 -16.21
C ALA A 178 11.87 7.47 -16.53
N VAL A 179 12.41 8.67 -16.79
CA VAL A 179 13.86 8.85 -17.02
C VAL A 179 14.66 8.42 -15.80
N LEU A 180 14.21 8.82 -14.60
CA LEU A 180 14.86 8.43 -13.34
C LEU A 180 14.88 6.91 -13.15
N ALA A 181 13.77 6.20 -13.46
CA ALA A 181 13.71 4.74 -13.37
C ALA A 181 14.70 4.03 -14.31
N VAL A 182 14.85 4.54 -15.54
CA VAL A 182 15.79 4.01 -16.54
C VAL A 182 17.24 4.28 -16.13
N ILE A 183 17.54 5.50 -15.67
CA ILE A 183 18.88 5.86 -15.18
C ILE A 183 19.27 4.96 -14.00
N ALA A 184 18.38 4.83 -13.00
CA ALA A 184 18.57 3.93 -11.87
C ALA A 184 18.81 2.48 -12.33
N GLY A 185 18.06 2.03 -13.35
CA GLY A 185 18.19 0.68 -13.89
C GLY A 185 19.54 0.38 -14.56
N ARG A 186 20.38 1.38 -14.84
CA ARG A 186 21.78 1.15 -15.28
C ARG A 186 22.66 0.57 -14.18
N ALA A 187 22.29 0.78 -12.91
CA ALA A 187 23.03 0.31 -11.74
C ALA A 187 22.48 -1.00 -11.14
N ARG A 188 21.50 -1.63 -11.80
CA ARG A 188 20.93 -2.93 -11.38
C ARG A 188 21.99 -4.03 -11.34
N LEU A 189 21.74 -5.09 -10.58
CA LEU A 189 22.62 -6.26 -10.59
C LEU A 189 22.57 -6.96 -11.96
N PRO A 190 23.71 -7.38 -12.52
CA PRO A 190 23.75 -8.22 -13.71
C PRO A 190 23.34 -9.67 -13.38
N GLY A 191 23.18 -10.51 -14.41
CA GLY A 191 22.88 -11.94 -14.26
C GLY A 191 21.41 -12.27 -14.08
N ALA A 192 21.07 -13.53 -14.31
CA ALA A 192 19.71 -14.04 -14.19
C ALA A 192 19.27 -14.06 -12.72
N ASP A 193 17.97 -13.97 -12.48
CA ASP A 193 17.45 -14.05 -11.10
C ASP A 193 17.70 -15.44 -10.48
N GLU A 194 17.87 -16.45 -11.31
CA GLU A 194 18.17 -17.85 -10.93
C GLU A 194 19.59 -18.03 -10.43
N ASP A 195 20.56 -17.26 -10.94
CA ASP A 195 21.97 -17.32 -10.52
C ASP A 195 22.15 -16.93 -9.04
N ASP A 196 21.22 -16.12 -8.53
CA ASP A 196 21.21 -15.65 -7.15
C ASP A 196 20.27 -16.47 -6.25
N ARG A 197 19.59 -17.51 -6.77
CA ARG A 197 18.83 -18.45 -5.94
C ARG A 197 19.82 -19.45 -5.36
N THR A 198 20.03 -19.43 -4.05
CA THR A 198 20.45 -20.67 -3.37
C THR A 198 19.42 -21.74 -3.70
N PRO A 199 19.81 -23.01 -3.93
CA PRO A 199 18.84 -24.07 -4.04
C PRO A 199 17.93 -23.95 -2.82
N GLU A 200 16.64 -23.69 -3.03
CA GLU A 200 15.68 -23.94 -1.96
C GLU A 200 15.97 -25.37 -1.53
N ALA A 201 16.20 -25.59 -0.23
CA ALA A 201 16.06 -26.94 0.30
C ALA A 201 14.72 -27.46 -0.23
N PRO A 202 14.68 -28.65 -0.89
CA PRO A 202 13.46 -29.14 -1.49
C PRO A 202 12.41 -29.29 -0.37
N GLY A 203 11.50 -28.31 -0.27
CA GLY A 203 10.66 -28.18 0.93
C GLY A 203 9.52 -27.17 0.88
N SER A 204 9.36 -26.34 -0.15
CA SER A 204 8.29 -25.32 -0.20
C SER A 204 7.28 -25.46 -1.35
N ALA A 205 7.50 -26.38 -2.30
CA ALA A 205 6.60 -26.58 -3.44
C ALA A 205 6.43 -28.07 -3.81
N ALA A 206 5.90 -28.87 -2.88
CA ALA A 206 5.15 -30.11 -3.14
C ALA A 206 4.72 -30.75 -1.79
N GLY A 207 4.09 -29.97 -0.93
CA GLY A 207 3.35 -30.54 0.20
C GLY A 207 2.07 -31.16 -0.34
N ASN A 208 2.06 -32.48 -0.52
CA ASN A 208 0.90 -33.32 -0.75
C ASN A 208 -0.34 -32.76 0.00
N PRO A 209 -1.54 -32.59 -0.60
CA PRO A 209 -2.70 -32.06 0.10
C PRO A 209 -3.27 -33.14 1.02
N GLY A 210 -2.54 -33.46 2.08
CA GLY A 210 -3.13 -34.02 3.27
C GLY A 210 -4.15 -33.01 3.73
N ARG A 211 -5.44 -33.35 3.59
CA ARG A 211 -6.57 -32.60 4.15
C ARG A 211 -6.42 -32.53 5.67
N SER A 212 -5.50 -31.71 6.16
CA SER A 212 -5.52 -31.24 7.54
C SER A 212 -6.82 -30.47 7.65
N ARG A 213 -7.80 -31.04 8.36
CA ARG A 213 -9.03 -30.33 8.70
C ARG A 213 -8.62 -29.08 9.46
N VAL A 214 -8.49 -27.95 8.75
CA VAL A 214 -8.32 -26.65 9.36
C VAL A 214 -9.48 -26.51 10.33
N ARG A 215 -9.18 -26.53 11.63
CA ARG A 215 -10.20 -26.48 12.66
C ARG A 215 -10.99 -25.19 12.45
N LEU A 216 -12.32 -25.23 12.58
CA LEU A 216 -13.21 -24.08 12.42
C LEU A 216 -12.68 -22.83 13.14
N ARG A 217 -12.09 -23.02 14.33
CA ARG A 217 -11.42 -21.97 15.10
C ARG A 217 -10.29 -21.27 14.32
N SER A 218 -9.42 -21.99 13.63
CA SER A 218 -8.34 -21.40 12.82
C SER A 218 -8.89 -20.62 11.63
N MET A 219 -9.98 -21.08 11.01
CA MET A 219 -10.67 -20.33 9.95
C MET A 219 -11.29 -19.03 10.47
N LEU A 220 -11.94 -19.08 11.64
CA LEU A 220 -12.51 -17.88 12.28
C LEU A 220 -11.43 -16.87 12.67
N VAL A 221 -10.29 -17.33 13.19
CA VAL A 221 -9.16 -16.43 13.49
C VAL A 221 -8.59 -15.83 12.21
N LEU A 222 -8.37 -16.63 11.15
CA LEU A 222 -7.93 -16.11 9.85
C LEU A 222 -8.90 -15.07 9.28
N ALA A 223 -10.20 -15.33 9.35
CA ALA A 223 -11.22 -14.38 8.88
C ALA A 223 -11.16 -13.07 9.67
N ALA A 224 -11.01 -13.13 11.00
CA ALA A 224 -10.87 -11.95 11.85
C ALA A 224 -9.57 -11.17 11.56
N LEU A 225 -8.45 -11.88 11.34
CA LEU A 225 -7.18 -11.26 10.93
C LEU A 225 -7.28 -10.63 9.54
N GLY A 226 -7.97 -11.27 8.61
CA GLY A 226 -8.21 -10.73 7.28
C GLY A 226 -9.11 -9.50 7.32
N LEU A 227 -10.14 -9.50 8.18
CA LEU A 227 -10.99 -8.34 8.41
C LEU A 227 -10.22 -7.18 9.07
N LEU A 228 -9.29 -7.48 9.99
CA LEU A 228 -8.38 -6.49 10.56
C LEU A 228 -7.48 -5.86 9.49
N ALA A 229 -6.89 -6.68 8.63
CA ALA A 229 -6.04 -6.22 7.53
C ALA A 229 -6.85 -5.38 6.52
N ALA A 230 -8.03 -5.87 6.14
CA ALA A 230 -8.94 -5.17 5.24
C ALA A 230 -9.37 -3.82 5.83
N ALA A 231 -9.66 -3.73 7.13
CA ALA A 231 -9.98 -2.48 7.79
C ALA A 231 -8.84 -1.45 7.70
N GLY A 232 -7.59 -1.87 7.96
CA GLY A 232 -6.43 -0.98 7.84
C GLY A 232 -6.23 -0.45 6.42
N VAL A 233 -6.35 -1.31 5.42
CA VAL A 233 -6.21 -0.92 4.01
C VAL A 233 -7.40 -0.10 3.51
N PHE A 234 -8.61 -0.40 3.99
CA PHE A 234 -9.80 0.39 3.69
C PHE A 234 -9.64 1.84 4.16
N VAL A 235 -9.08 2.06 5.36
CA VAL A 235 -8.79 3.43 5.86
C VAL A 235 -7.80 4.16 4.95
N GLU A 236 -6.75 3.46 4.52
CA GLU A 236 -5.74 4.01 3.60
C GLU A 236 -6.35 4.40 2.26
N ASP A 237 -7.09 3.47 1.65
CA ASP A 237 -7.69 3.64 0.33
C ASP A 237 -8.83 4.67 0.31
N ALA A 238 -9.71 4.64 1.32
CA ALA A 238 -10.79 5.61 1.42
C ALA A 238 -10.25 7.02 1.64
N GLY A 239 -9.20 7.16 2.46
CA GLY A 239 -8.49 8.42 2.60
C GLY A 239 -7.87 8.90 1.29
N ALA A 240 -7.19 8.01 0.57
CA ALA A 240 -6.57 8.31 -0.72
C ALA A 240 -7.56 8.73 -1.81
N SER A 241 -8.69 8.05 -1.89
CA SER A 241 -9.68 8.25 -2.96
C SER A 241 -10.63 9.42 -2.69
N TRP A 242 -10.98 9.66 -1.41
CA TRP A 242 -12.10 10.55 -1.07
C TRP A 242 -11.71 11.81 -0.30
N SER A 243 -10.52 11.88 0.32
CA SER A 243 -10.18 13.03 1.16
C SER A 243 -10.18 14.35 0.39
N ALA A 244 -9.59 14.36 -0.81
CA ALA A 244 -9.49 15.57 -1.62
C ALA A 244 -10.87 16.00 -2.15
N ILE A 245 -11.74 15.04 -2.49
CA ILE A 245 -13.10 15.29 -2.95
C ILE A 245 -13.92 15.91 -1.82
N TYR A 246 -13.85 15.35 -0.61
CA TYR A 246 -14.57 15.86 0.56
C TYR A 246 -14.07 17.24 0.99
N LEU A 247 -12.74 17.43 1.06
CA LEU A 247 -12.15 18.72 1.43
C LEU A 247 -12.52 19.82 0.43
N ARG A 248 -12.49 19.54 -0.88
CA ARG A 248 -12.81 20.53 -1.91
C ARG A 248 -14.32 20.75 -2.07
N GLY A 249 -15.09 19.67 -2.16
CA GLY A 249 -16.52 19.69 -2.48
C GLY A 249 -17.39 20.12 -1.28
N ASP A 250 -17.28 19.41 -0.16
CA ASP A 250 -18.15 19.64 1.01
C ASP A 250 -17.62 20.74 1.93
N LEU A 251 -16.29 20.91 2.03
CA LEU A 251 -15.66 21.85 2.97
C LEU A 251 -15.10 23.12 2.31
N GLY A 252 -15.19 23.23 0.98
CA GLY A 252 -14.76 24.41 0.23
C GLY A 252 -13.26 24.72 0.27
N ALA A 253 -12.42 23.72 0.57
CA ALA A 253 -10.97 23.90 0.58
C ALA A 253 -10.44 24.19 -0.83
N GLY A 254 -9.44 25.08 -0.93
CA GLY A 254 -8.70 25.29 -2.17
C GLY A 254 -7.97 24.01 -2.64
N PRO A 255 -7.66 23.86 -3.94
CA PRO A 255 -7.11 22.62 -4.49
C PRO A 255 -5.81 22.14 -3.80
N ALA A 256 -4.91 23.07 -3.47
CA ALA A 256 -3.68 22.76 -2.74
C ALA A 256 -3.90 22.25 -1.32
N VAL A 257 -4.99 22.67 -0.66
CA VAL A 257 -5.31 22.24 0.70
C VAL A 257 -6.06 20.92 0.69
N ALA A 258 -6.91 20.69 -0.33
CA ALA A 258 -7.65 19.45 -0.50
C ALA A 258 -6.72 18.22 -0.62
N GLY A 259 -5.61 18.34 -1.36
CA GLY A 259 -4.62 17.28 -1.47
C GLY A 259 -3.84 17.00 -0.17
N LEU A 260 -3.82 17.93 0.80
CA LEU A 260 -3.18 17.71 2.10
C LEU A 260 -3.87 16.64 2.94
N GLY A 261 -5.12 16.25 2.62
CA GLY A 261 -5.79 15.14 3.29
C GLY A 261 -5.03 13.83 3.16
N LEU A 262 -4.60 13.51 1.93
CA LEU A 262 -3.77 12.34 1.65
C LEU A 262 -2.38 12.48 2.30
N VAL A 263 -1.77 13.67 2.22
CA VAL A 263 -0.46 13.95 2.84
C VAL A 263 -0.50 13.71 4.35
N ALA A 264 -1.53 14.23 5.03
CA ALA A 264 -1.71 14.09 6.47
C ALA A 264 -1.85 12.62 6.88
N LEU A 265 -2.70 11.87 6.17
CA LEU A 265 -2.90 10.44 6.40
C LEU A 265 -1.61 9.64 6.17
N GLN A 266 -0.97 9.80 5.00
CA GLN A 266 0.21 9.02 4.62
C GLN A 266 1.42 9.35 5.50
N THR A 267 1.62 10.62 5.86
CA THR A 267 2.71 11.02 6.75
C THR A 267 2.55 10.42 8.14
N ALA A 268 1.36 10.54 8.73
CA ALA A 268 1.09 9.98 10.05
C ALA A 268 1.15 8.44 10.06
N MET A 269 0.64 7.80 9.01
CA MET A 269 0.75 6.36 8.81
C MET A 269 2.21 5.91 8.69
N THR A 270 3.04 6.66 7.96
CA THR A 270 4.47 6.41 7.82
C THR A 270 5.17 6.49 9.18
N VAL A 271 4.90 7.55 9.95
CA VAL A 271 5.42 7.68 11.32
C VAL A 271 4.99 6.48 12.18
N GLY A 272 3.72 6.07 12.08
CA GLY A 272 3.20 4.89 12.77
C GLY A 272 3.91 3.60 12.37
N ARG A 273 4.21 3.40 11.09
CA ARG A 273 4.93 2.22 10.58
C ARG A 273 6.40 2.21 11.07
N LEU A 274 7.06 3.36 11.12
CA LEU A 274 8.45 3.49 11.57
C LEU A 274 8.65 3.38 13.09
N THR A 275 7.61 3.71 13.85
CA THR A 275 7.63 3.67 15.32
C THR A 275 6.90 2.46 15.89
N GLY A 276 6.08 1.79 15.07
CA GLY A 276 5.12 0.75 15.46
C GLY A 276 5.74 -0.42 16.19
N ASP A 277 6.88 -0.95 15.75
CA ASP A 277 7.54 -2.09 16.39
C ASP A 277 7.86 -1.79 17.86
N ARG A 278 8.44 -0.62 18.15
CA ARG A 278 8.75 -0.21 19.54
C ARG A 278 7.50 -0.09 20.41
N VAL A 279 6.40 0.35 19.82
CA VAL A 279 5.10 0.48 20.50
C VAL A 279 4.49 -0.90 20.73
N VAL A 280 4.56 -1.81 19.75
CA VAL A 280 4.09 -3.19 19.84
C VAL A 280 4.90 -3.98 20.87
N ASP A 281 6.22 -3.82 20.90
CA ASP A 281 7.10 -4.45 21.89
C ASP A 281 6.75 -3.99 23.31
N ARG A 282 6.46 -2.70 23.48
CA ARG A 282 6.14 -2.12 24.80
C ARG A 282 4.74 -2.47 25.28
N PHE A 283 3.72 -2.41 24.41
CA PHE A 283 2.31 -2.47 24.80
C PHE A 283 1.58 -3.75 24.35
N GLY A 284 2.20 -4.55 23.49
CA GLY A 284 1.64 -5.79 22.92
C GLY A 284 0.75 -5.54 21.70
N GLN A 285 0.83 -6.45 20.74
CA GLN A 285 0.17 -6.37 19.43
C GLN A 285 -1.34 -6.14 19.51
N ARG A 286 -2.04 -6.84 20.40
CA ARG A 286 -3.49 -6.65 20.64
C ARG A 286 -3.81 -5.22 21.07
N THR A 287 -3.09 -4.69 22.06
CA THR A 287 -3.34 -3.36 22.62
C THR A 287 -3.12 -2.29 21.56
N VAL A 288 -2.01 -2.38 20.81
CA VAL A 288 -1.69 -1.43 19.74
C VAL A 288 -2.75 -1.44 18.64
N ALA A 289 -3.17 -2.61 18.17
CA ALA A 289 -4.21 -2.71 17.15
C ALA A 289 -5.57 -2.19 17.63
N ARG A 290 -5.94 -2.48 18.89
CA ARG A 290 -7.19 -1.99 19.48
C ARG A 290 -7.19 -0.47 19.64
N THR A 291 -6.09 0.09 20.15
CA THR A 291 -5.92 1.54 20.23
C THR A 291 -5.91 2.17 18.85
N GLY A 292 -5.25 1.55 17.86
CA GLY A 292 -5.27 2.00 16.47
C GLY A 292 -6.67 2.08 15.87
N GLY A 293 -7.48 1.03 16.06
CA GLY A 293 -8.90 1.03 15.68
C GLY A 293 -9.70 2.13 16.37
N ALA A 294 -9.46 2.36 17.67
CA ALA A 294 -10.12 3.42 18.42
C ALA A 294 -9.70 4.82 17.92
N LEU A 295 -8.42 5.02 17.60
CA LEU A 295 -7.91 6.27 17.01
C LEU A 295 -8.57 6.54 15.66
N ILE A 296 -8.68 5.53 14.78
CA ILE A 296 -9.41 5.67 13.51
C ILE A 296 -10.85 6.12 13.76
N ALA A 297 -11.58 5.40 14.61
CA ALA A 297 -13.00 5.66 14.85
C ALA A 297 -13.24 7.03 15.50
N LEU A 298 -12.47 7.37 16.53
CA LEU A 298 -12.62 8.64 17.25
C LEU A 298 -12.08 9.82 16.43
N GLY A 299 -10.94 9.66 15.76
CA GLY A 299 -10.31 10.70 14.96
C GLY A 299 -11.19 11.12 13.78
N MET A 300 -11.61 10.15 12.96
CA MET A 300 -12.52 10.45 11.84
C MET A 300 -13.95 10.73 12.30
N GLY A 301 -14.42 10.08 13.37
CA GLY A 301 -15.74 10.35 13.93
C GLY A 301 -15.88 11.80 14.42
N ALA A 302 -14.88 12.29 15.16
CA ALA A 302 -14.85 13.68 15.62
C ALA A 302 -14.71 14.67 14.45
N ALA A 303 -13.83 14.38 13.48
CA ALA A 303 -13.67 15.21 12.29
C ALA A 303 -14.96 15.33 11.47
N LEU A 304 -15.68 14.22 11.31
CA LEU A 304 -16.96 14.19 10.62
C LEU A 304 -18.10 14.76 11.48
N ALA A 305 -18.02 14.75 12.81
CA ALA A 305 -19.02 15.38 13.68
C ALA A 305 -18.92 16.92 13.65
N PHE A 306 -17.70 17.45 13.59
CA PHE A 306 -17.39 18.89 13.55
C PHE A 306 -16.66 19.25 12.25
N PRO A 307 -17.36 19.22 11.09
CA PRO A 307 -16.73 19.30 9.78
C PRO A 307 -16.06 20.66 9.57
N SER A 308 -14.73 20.63 9.47
CA SER A 308 -13.89 21.76 9.06
C SER A 308 -12.62 21.22 8.41
N VAL A 309 -11.94 22.05 7.62
CA VAL A 309 -10.68 21.66 6.97
C VAL A 309 -9.63 21.21 8.00
N PRO A 310 -9.32 21.97 9.07
CA PRO A 310 -8.33 21.53 10.05
C PRO A 310 -8.73 20.25 10.79
N ALA A 311 -10.01 20.12 11.19
CA ALA A 311 -10.50 18.94 11.88
C ALA A 311 -10.40 17.69 10.98
N THR A 312 -10.69 17.81 9.70
CA THR A 312 -10.60 16.71 8.72
C THR A 312 -9.15 16.29 8.48
N LEU A 313 -8.23 17.24 8.33
CA LEU A 313 -6.80 16.94 8.21
C LEU A 313 -6.26 16.23 9.46
N ALA A 314 -6.65 16.70 10.65
CA ALA A 314 -6.29 16.07 11.91
C ALA A 314 -6.89 14.67 12.05
N GLY A 315 -8.17 14.49 11.71
CA GLY A 315 -8.84 13.19 11.71
C GLY A 315 -8.19 12.18 10.78
N LEU A 316 -7.83 12.60 9.57
CA LEU A 316 -7.11 11.77 8.59
C LEU A 316 -5.70 11.39 9.07
N ALA A 317 -4.97 12.32 9.69
CA ALA A 317 -3.68 12.02 10.31
C ALA A 317 -3.82 10.98 11.43
N VAL A 318 -4.79 11.17 12.34
CA VAL A 318 -5.05 10.23 13.44
C VAL A 318 -5.48 8.85 12.91
N ALA A 319 -6.31 8.81 11.87
CA ALA A 319 -6.69 7.56 11.22
C ALA A 319 -5.51 6.86 10.54
N GLY A 320 -4.66 7.61 9.84
CA GLY A 320 -3.42 7.09 9.26
C GLY A 320 -2.50 6.47 10.30
N LEU A 321 -2.28 7.17 11.43
CA LEU A 321 -1.52 6.65 12.55
C LEU A 321 -2.14 5.36 13.13
N GLY A 322 -3.46 5.34 13.31
CA GLY A 322 -4.18 4.19 13.84
C GLY A 322 -4.16 2.96 12.92
N ALA A 323 -4.20 3.17 11.60
CA ALA A 323 -4.17 2.10 10.60
C ALA A 323 -2.78 1.47 10.42
N ALA A 324 -1.71 2.20 10.77
CA ALA A 324 -0.32 1.87 10.44
C ALA A 324 0.12 0.43 10.79
N THR A 325 -0.36 -0.11 11.92
CA THR A 325 0.08 -1.42 12.44
C THR A 325 -0.92 -2.55 12.19
N LEU A 326 -2.11 -2.27 11.64
CA LEU A 326 -3.18 -3.27 11.51
C LEU A 326 -2.80 -4.40 10.53
N VAL A 327 -2.27 -4.05 9.36
CA VAL A 327 -1.84 -5.01 8.33
C VAL A 327 -0.61 -5.81 8.76
N PRO A 328 0.49 -5.19 9.24
CA PRO A 328 1.63 -5.94 9.79
C PRO A 328 1.21 -6.89 10.91
N ALA A 329 0.31 -6.46 11.80
CA ALA A 329 -0.19 -7.29 12.88
C ALA A 329 -0.98 -8.50 12.34
N ALA A 330 -1.84 -8.30 11.35
CA ALA A 330 -2.57 -9.39 10.73
C ALA A 330 -1.64 -10.43 10.09
N TYR A 331 -0.61 -9.99 9.37
CA TYR A 331 0.38 -10.88 8.77
C TYR A 331 1.17 -11.66 9.82
N ALA A 332 1.73 -10.99 10.83
CA ALA A 332 2.50 -11.65 11.88
C ALA A 332 1.67 -12.69 12.65
N ALA A 333 0.40 -12.38 12.93
CA ALA A 333 -0.48 -13.32 13.61
C ALA A 333 -0.91 -14.49 12.71
N ALA A 334 -1.12 -14.26 11.42
CA ALA A 334 -1.52 -15.30 10.47
C ALA A 334 -0.39 -16.30 10.19
N ASP A 335 0.86 -15.82 10.14
CA ASP A 335 2.05 -16.67 9.99
C ASP A 335 2.28 -17.57 11.22
N ALA A 336 1.97 -17.06 12.42
CA ALA A 336 2.12 -17.79 13.68
C ALA A 336 0.95 -18.75 14.01
N LEU A 337 0.01 -18.98 13.09
CA LEU A 337 -1.18 -19.81 13.33
C LEU A 337 -0.87 -21.32 13.25
N PRO A 338 -1.09 -22.10 14.33
CA PRO A 338 -0.84 -23.54 14.31
C PRO A 338 -1.80 -24.28 13.36
N GLY A 339 -1.27 -25.28 12.66
CA GLY A 339 -2.05 -26.22 11.83
C GLY A 339 -2.33 -25.76 10.41
N LEU A 340 -1.79 -24.62 9.98
CA LEU A 340 -1.75 -24.21 8.59
C LEU A 340 -0.40 -24.61 7.96
N PRO A 341 -0.38 -24.97 6.67
CA PRO A 341 0.87 -25.04 5.92
C PRO A 341 1.60 -23.69 5.99
N PRO A 342 2.95 -23.68 6.03
CA PRO A 342 3.73 -22.45 5.95
C PRO A 342 3.27 -21.58 4.77
N GLY A 343 3.04 -20.28 5.01
CA GLY A 343 2.61 -19.31 4.00
C GLY A 343 1.11 -19.32 3.64
N ALA A 344 0.34 -20.37 3.96
CA ALA A 344 -1.08 -20.43 3.61
C ALA A 344 -1.91 -19.33 4.30
N GLY A 345 -1.58 -19.00 5.56
CA GLY A 345 -2.19 -17.89 6.28
C GLY A 345 -1.94 -16.55 5.60
N LEU A 346 -0.69 -16.29 5.19
CA LEU A 346 -0.30 -15.06 4.47
C LEU A 346 -1.03 -14.92 3.13
N SER A 347 -1.14 -16.01 2.36
CA SER A 347 -1.90 -16.01 1.10
C SER A 347 -3.37 -15.66 1.32
N MET A 348 -3.99 -16.19 2.37
CA MET A 348 -5.39 -15.90 2.70
C MET A 348 -5.59 -14.43 3.10
N ILE A 349 -4.71 -13.89 3.95
CA ILE A 349 -4.75 -12.47 4.31
C ILE A 349 -4.60 -11.57 3.08
N ASN A 350 -3.68 -11.91 2.17
CA ASN A 350 -3.47 -11.15 0.94
C ASN A 350 -4.73 -11.12 0.05
N TRP A 351 -5.44 -12.25 -0.06
CA TRP A 351 -6.72 -12.30 -0.78
C TRP A 351 -7.78 -11.40 -0.14
N LEU A 352 -7.95 -11.46 1.18
CA LEU A 352 -8.94 -10.65 1.89
C LEU A 352 -8.61 -9.16 1.83
N LEU A 353 -7.33 -8.81 1.88
CA LEU A 353 -6.83 -7.44 1.74
C LEU A 353 -7.14 -6.87 0.35
N ARG A 354 -6.97 -7.68 -0.71
CA ARG A 354 -7.31 -7.28 -2.09
C ARG A 354 -8.81 -7.05 -2.28
N VAL A 355 -9.67 -7.81 -1.61
CA VAL A 355 -11.12 -7.55 -1.59
C VAL A 355 -11.41 -6.20 -0.95
N GLY A 356 -10.74 -5.85 0.16
CA GLY A 356 -10.87 -4.54 0.81
C GLY A 356 -10.51 -3.38 -0.12
N LEU A 357 -9.38 -3.46 -0.83
CA LEU A 357 -8.96 -2.46 -1.83
C LEU A 357 -9.97 -2.33 -2.97
N LEU A 358 -10.47 -3.45 -3.49
CA LEU A 358 -11.41 -3.45 -4.60
C LEU A 358 -12.77 -2.86 -4.21
N ALA A 359 -13.24 -3.14 -2.99
CA ALA A 359 -14.56 -2.74 -2.52
C ALA A 359 -14.61 -1.29 -2.02
N SER A 360 -13.50 -0.75 -1.52
CA SER A 360 -13.46 0.55 -0.82
C SER A 360 -13.97 1.73 -1.67
N PRO A 361 -13.42 2.02 -2.86
CA PRO A 361 -13.89 3.17 -3.63
C PRO A 361 -15.35 3.04 -4.09
N PRO A 362 -15.81 1.92 -4.69
CA PRO A 362 -17.21 1.78 -5.09
C PRO A 362 -18.18 1.90 -3.91
N LEU A 363 -17.86 1.29 -2.76
CA LEU A 363 -18.74 1.33 -1.59
C LEU A 363 -18.94 2.75 -1.08
N VAL A 364 -17.84 3.49 -0.88
CA VAL A 364 -17.92 4.88 -0.43
C VAL A 364 -18.64 5.74 -1.47
N GLY A 365 -18.36 5.53 -2.76
CA GLY A 365 -18.98 6.29 -3.85
C GLY A 365 -20.50 6.09 -3.94
N VAL A 366 -20.99 4.86 -3.81
CA VAL A 366 -22.44 4.58 -3.81
C VAL A 366 -23.13 5.22 -2.61
N ILE A 367 -22.54 5.13 -1.42
CA ILE A 367 -23.09 5.77 -0.22
C ILE A 367 -23.07 7.30 -0.38
N ALA A 368 -21.99 7.85 -0.96
CA ALA A 368 -21.85 9.28 -1.18
C ALA A 368 -22.92 9.84 -2.13
N ASP A 369 -23.25 9.12 -3.20
CA ASP A 369 -24.30 9.54 -4.14
C ASP A 369 -25.70 9.52 -3.50
N GLN A 370 -25.94 8.64 -2.52
CA GLN A 370 -27.26 8.49 -1.87
C GLN A 370 -27.44 9.37 -0.63
N ALA A 371 -26.38 9.54 0.16
CA ALA A 371 -26.45 10.14 1.51
C ALA A 371 -25.37 11.19 1.77
N GLY A 372 -24.63 11.61 0.75
CA GLY A 372 -23.55 12.59 0.84
C GLY A 372 -22.20 11.98 1.23
N LEU A 373 -21.12 12.62 0.80
CA LEU A 373 -19.77 12.10 0.97
C LEU A 373 -19.34 12.02 2.44
N ARG A 374 -19.83 12.95 3.28
CA ARG A 374 -19.68 12.88 4.74
C ARG A 374 -20.17 11.54 5.31
N THR A 375 -21.32 11.05 4.84
CA THR A 375 -21.88 9.75 5.23
C THR A 375 -21.06 8.59 4.67
N GLY A 376 -20.59 8.71 3.42
CA GLY A 376 -19.67 7.75 2.82
C GLY A 376 -18.40 7.56 3.66
N LEU A 377 -17.82 8.65 4.18
CA LEU A 377 -16.62 8.60 5.04
C LEU A 377 -16.86 8.00 6.44
N LEU A 378 -18.11 7.83 6.89
CA LEU A 378 -18.39 7.05 8.11
C LEU A 378 -18.01 5.58 7.96
N THR A 379 -17.83 5.06 6.75
CA THR A 379 -17.26 3.72 6.52
C THR A 379 -15.83 3.60 7.07
N VAL A 380 -15.05 4.69 7.09
CA VAL A 380 -13.73 4.74 7.72
C VAL A 380 -13.85 4.59 9.24
N VAL A 381 -14.86 5.24 9.84
CA VAL A 381 -15.18 5.09 11.26
C VAL A 381 -15.60 3.66 11.57
N ALA A 382 -16.45 3.07 10.72
CA ALA A 382 -16.87 1.68 10.83
C ALA A 382 -15.67 0.72 10.74
N ALA A 383 -14.71 0.95 9.83
CA ALA A 383 -13.48 0.18 9.75
C ALA A 383 -12.65 0.25 11.05
N GLY A 384 -12.57 1.44 11.67
CA GLY A 384 -11.96 1.60 12.99
C GLY A 384 -12.67 0.80 14.09
N VAL A 385 -14.00 0.84 14.14
CA VAL A 385 -14.81 0.04 15.08
C VAL A 385 -14.60 -1.46 14.84
N VAL A 386 -14.61 -1.91 13.59
CA VAL A 386 -14.32 -3.30 13.22
C VAL A 386 -12.94 -3.71 13.73
N ALA A 387 -11.92 -2.88 13.50
CA ALA A 387 -10.57 -3.15 14.00
C ALA A 387 -10.53 -3.30 15.53
N VAL A 388 -11.25 -2.46 16.28
CA VAL A 388 -11.39 -2.61 17.74
C VAL A 388 -12.00 -3.96 18.11
N LEU A 389 -13.12 -4.31 17.47
CA LEU A 389 -13.88 -5.53 17.78
C LEU A 389 -13.08 -6.81 17.48
N VAL A 390 -12.37 -6.84 16.35
CA VAL A 390 -11.64 -8.05 15.92
C VAL A 390 -10.22 -8.14 16.48
N SER A 391 -9.65 -7.04 17.00
CA SER A 391 -8.28 -7.03 17.58
C SER A 391 -8.06 -8.07 18.68
N GLY A 392 -9.13 -8.55 19.34
CA GLY A 392 -9.06 -9.57 20.38
C GLY A 392 -8.43 -10.90 19.94
N VAL A 393 -8.41 -11.19 18.63
CA VAL A 393 -7.76 -12.40 18.09
C VAL A 393 -6.24 -12.33 18.10
N LEU A 394 -5.66 -11.12 18.21
CA LEU A 394 -4.22 -10.93 18.34
C LEU A 394 -3.73 -11.35 19.72
N ARG A 395 -2.46 -11.76 19.82
CA ARG A 395 -1.85 -12.12 21.11
C ARG A 395 -1.69 -10.85 21.96
N GLY A 396 -2.13 -10.94 23.22
CA GLY A 396 -1.79 -9.95 24.25
C GLY A 396 -0.37 -10.19 24.78
N ARG A 397 0.15 -9.27 25.59
CA ARG A 397 1.41 -9.50 26.31
C ARG A 397 1.25 -10.70 27.24
N SER A 398 2.02 -11.76 27.02
CA SER A 398 2.17 -12.84 27.99
C SER A 398 2.84 -12.26 29.23
N ALA A 399 2.16 -12.24 30.37
CA ALA A 399 2.77 -11.93 31.65
C ALA A 399 3.70 -13.09 32.04
N ARG A 400 4.90 -13.17 31.47
CA ARG A 400 5.99 -14.09 31.88
C ARG A 400 7.32 -13.66 31.25
N SER A 401 8.05 -12.83 31.99
CA SER A 401 9.53 -12.78 32.03
C SER A 401 10.07 -11.87 33.16
N ASP A 402 9.33 -11.68 34.26
CA ASP A 402 9.85 -11.02 35.49
C ASP A 402 9.85 -11.98 36.70
N ALA A 403 9.86 -13.29 36.44
CA ALA A 403 10.05 -14.31 37.47
C ALA A 403 11.28 -15.13 37.14
N ASP A 404 12.44 -14.50 37.26
CA ASP A 404 13.65 -15.19 37.65
C ASP A 404 14.48 -14.31 38.61
N PRO A 405 14.14 -14.28 39.91
CA PRO A 405 15.18 -14.08 40.90
C PRO A 405 15.79 -15.46 41.12
N ALA A 406 16.84 -15.78 40.38
CA ALA A 406 17.68 -16.92 40.73
C ALA A 406 18.27 -16.65 42.12
N GLY A 407 17.79 -17.43 43.09
CA GLY A 407 18.42 -17.62 44.39
C GLY A 407 19.58 -18.61 44.33
#